data_AF-A0A7Y9C6N0-F1
#
_entry.id   AF-A0A7Y9C6N0-F1
#
_cell.length_a   1.000
_cell.length_b   1.000
_cell.length_c   1.000
_cell.angle_alpha   90.00
_cell.angle_beta   90.00
_cell.angle_gamma   90.00
#
_symmetry.space_group_name_H-M   'P 1'
#
loop_
_entity.id
_entity.type
_entity.pdbx_description
1 polymer ?
#
loop_
_entity_poly.entity_id
_entity_poly.type
_entity_poly.pdbx_seq_one_letter_code
_entity_poly.pdbx_strand_id
1 'polypeptide(L)'
;MKYSLILLLFVFSQIHAQIGNENLSQGLTEQELTKAKEDYKQMMKTETWVNNHKLTKDFANKTNAVLLKSPTPPKDRESLIQLLEQNLGQTQFKSISEAKDYIAKMDESEAKMKAENKELFEMMSRATQTQRREIAKPFFELSMKERGLR
;
A
#
# COMPACT_ATOMS: atom_id res chain seq x y z
N MET A 1 3.84 -15.58 -9.62
CA MET A 1 3.82 -14.13 -9.29
C MET A 1 2.49 -13.44 -9.65
N LYS A 2 1.34 -13.89 -9.13
CA LYS A 2 0.01 -13.28 -9.41
C LYS A 2 -0.54 -12.42 -8.26
N TYR A 3 0.22 -12.30 -7.18
CA TYR A 3 -0.28 -12.00 -5.83
C TYR A 3 0.13 -10.62 -5.29
N SER A 4 1.08 -9.96 -5.96
CA SER A 4 1.64 -8.67 -5.54
C SER A 4 0.69 -7.48 -5.75
N LEU A 5 -0.39 -7.61 -6.53
CA LEU A 5 -1.33 -6.50 -6.80
C LEU A 5 -2.42 -6.37 -5.72
N ILE A 6 -2.87 -7.51 -5.15
CA ILE A 6 -4.00 -7.56 -4.20
C ILE A 6 -3.55 -7.15 -2.79
N LEU A 7 -2.30 -7.44 -2.44
CA LEU A 7 -1.68 -7.10 -1.16
C LEU A 7 -1.41 -5.59 -1.02
N LEU A 8 -1.09 -4.91 -2.13
CA LEU A 8 -0.88 -3.46 -2.15
C LEU A 8 -2.18 -2.68 -1.98
N LEU A 9 -3.30 -3.22 -2.51
CA LEU A 9 -4.64 -2.70 -2.21
C LEU A 9 -5.00 -2.85 -0.73
N PHE A 10 -4.40 -3.81 -0.01
CA PHE A 10 -4.61 -4.03 1.42
C PHE A 10 -3.87 -3.02 2.31
N VAL A 11 -2.67 -2.59 1.92
CA VAL A 11 -1.96 -1.48 2.61
C VAL A 11 -2.68 -0.15 2.37
N PHE A 12 -3.19 0.08 1.15
CA PHE A 12 -4.02 1.26 0.86
C PHE A 12 -5.42 1.20 1.48
N SER A 13 -5.96 0.01 1.81
CA SER A 13 -7.28 -0.10 2.46
C SER A 13 -7.23 0.22 3.96
N GLN A 14 -6.07 0.16 4.62
CA GLN A 14 -5.88 0.62 6.00
C GLN A 14 -6.05 2.15 6.16
N ILE A 15 -6.06 2.92 5.06
CA ILE A 15 -6.46 4.34 5.06
C ILE A 15 -7.94 4.52 5.47
N HIS A 16 -8.74 3.44 5.54
CA HIS A 16 -10.14 3.50 5.98
C HIS A 16 -10.32 3.50 7.51
N ALA A 17 -9.26 3.32 8.32
CA ALA A 17 -9.40 3.23 9.78
C ALA A 17 -9.24 4.56 10.54
N GLN A 18 -8.99 5.70 9.87
CA GLN A 18 -8.81 7.00 10.53
C GLN A 18 -9.67 8.15 9.99
N ILE A 19 -10.72 7.88 9.22
CA ILE A 19 -11.69 8.92 8.83
C ILE A 19 -13.07 8.50 9.30
N GLY A 20 -13.22 8.44 10.63
CA GLY A 20 -14.52 8.59 11.26
C GLY A 20 -14.91 10.06 11.20
N ASN A 21 -15.49 10.48 10.08
CA ASN A 21 -16.59 11.44 10.09
C ASN A 21 -17.22 11.51 8.71
N GLU A 22 -18.53 11.27 8.70
CA GLU A 22 -19.45 11.48 7.59
C GLU A 22 -19.43 12.95 7.18
N ASN A 23 -18.50 13.32 6.31
CA ASN A 23 -18.69 14.41 5.38
C ASN A 23 -18.47 13.80 4.01
N LEU A 24 -19.53 13.77 3.20
CA LEU A 24 -19.47 13.52 1.77
C LEU A 24 -18.41 14.44 1.15
N SER A 25 -17.15 14.00 1.06
CA SER A 25 -16.13 14.78 0.36
C SER A 25 -16.60 14.84 -1.09
N GLN A 26 -16.75 16.05 -1.63
CA GLN A 26 -17.15 16.28 -3.02
C GLN A 26 -16.12 15.78 -4.06
N GLY A 27 -15.19 14.90 -3.65
CA GLY A 27 -14.01 14.55 -4.41
C GLY A 27 -13.04 15.72 -4.52
N LEU A 28 -12.01 15.52 -5.33
CA LEU A 28 -11.11 16.59 -5.77
C LEU A 28 -11.75 17.40 -6.90
N THR A 29 -11.45 18.69 -6.96
CA THR A 29 -11.63 19.51 -8.17
C THR A 29 -10.73 19.00 -9.31
N GLU A 30 -10.99 19.44 -10.55
CA GLU A 30 -10.17 19.06 -11.71
C GLU A 30 -8.71 19.52 -11.58
N GLN A 31 -8.49 20.71 -11.01
CA GLN A 31 -7.15 21.25 -10.75
C GLN A 31 -6.42 20.40 -9.69
N GLU A 32 -7.08 20.09 -8.58
CA GLU A 32 -6.50 19.22 -7.54
C GLU A 32 -6.23 17.81 -8.06
N LEU A 33 -7.13 17.23 -8.86
CA LEU A 33 -6.92 15.92 -9.47
C LEU A 33 -5.71 15.92 -10.41
N THR A 34 -5.56 16.97 -11.21
CA THR A 34 -4.41 17.13 -12.12
C THR A 34 -3.11 17.23 -11.35
N LYS A 35 -3.08 18.05 -10.29
CA LYS A 35 -1.92 18.18 -9.40
C LYS A 35 -1.60 16.87 -8.69
N ALA A 36 -2.60 16.19 -8.11
CA ALA A 36 -2.41 14.91 -7.43
C ALA A 36 -1.83 13.82 -8.37
N LYS A 37 -2.26 13.79 -9.64
CA LYS A 37 -1.71 12.87 -10.65
C LYS A 37 -0.24 13.14 -10.93
N GLU A 38 0.17 14.41 -11.00
CA GLU A 38 1.56 14.78 -11.23
C GLU A 38 2.42 14.52 -9.99
N ASP A 39 1.97 14.96 -8.82
CA ASP A 39 2.65 14.74 -7.54
C ASP A 39 2.86 13.24 -7.28
N TYR A 40 1.87 12.39 -7.60
CA TYR A 40 2.01 10.94 -7.48
C TYR A 40 3.10 10.38 -8.41
N LYS A 41 3.19 10.86 -9.66
CA LYS A 41 4.28 10.47 -10.58
C LYS A 41 5.65 10.91 -10.06
N GLN A 42 5.75 12.07 -9.43
CA GLN A 42 7.00 12.56 -8.88
C GLN A 42 7.39 11.78 -7.62
N MET A 43 6.43 11.49 -6.73
CA MET A 43 6.62 10.62 -5.57
C MET A 43 7.18 9.26 -6.00
N MET A 44 6.65 8.65 -7.07
CA MET A 44 7.14 7.36 -7.59
C MET A 44 8.61 7.35 -8.03
N LYS A 45 9.22 8.52 -8.27
CA LYS A 45 10.64 8.65 -8.64
C LYS A 45 11.55 8.83 -7.42
N THR A 46 10.99 9.05 -6.23
CA THR A 46 11.77 9.26 -5.01
C THR A 46 12.39 7.97 -4.50
N GLU A 47 13.55 8.07 -3.86
CA GLU A 47 14.19 6.92 -3.19
C GLU A 47 13.30 6.32 -2.10
N THR A 48 12.57 7.18 -1.37
CA THR A 48 11.64 6.75 -0.32
C THR A 48 10.54 5.86 -0.89
N TRP A 49 9.96 6.24 -2.03
CA TRP A 49 8.97 5.39 -2.70
C TRP A 49 9.57 4.09 -3.21
N VAL A 50 10.75 4.12 -3.84
CA VAL A 50 11.43 2.92 -4.34
C VAL A 50 11.71 1.93 -3.21
N ASN A 51 12.20 2.43 -2.07
CA ASN A 51 12.44 1.62 -0.88
C ASN A 51 11.15 1.04 -0.30
N ASN A 52 10.10 1.86 -0.15
CA ASN A 52 8.81 1.40 0.33
C ASN A 52 8.20 0.32 -0.58
N HIS A 53 8.28 0.53 -1.90
CA HIS A 53 7.78 -0.40 -2.90
C HIS A 53 8.54 -1.73 -2.85
N LYS A 54 9.88 -1.68 -2.73
CA LYS A 54 10.73 -2.87 -2.56
C LYS A 54 10.36 -3.65 -1.30
N LEU A 55 10.26 -2.97 -0.14
CA LEU A 55 9.88 -3.61 1.13
C LEU A 55 8.51 -4.28 1.02
N THR A 56 7.53 -3.61 0.42
CA THR A 56 6.17 -4.15 0.24
C THR A 56 6.17 -5.39 -0.67
N LYS A 57 6.96 -5.37 -1.75
CA LYS A 57 7.11 -6.50 -2.68
C LYS A 57 7.81 -7.69 -2.01
N ASP A 58 8.86 -7.42 -1.26
CA ASP A 58 9.61 -8.44 -0.52
C ASP A 58 8.76 -9.06 0.60
N PHE A 59 7.97 -8.27 1.31
CA PHE A 59 6.99 -8.76 2.29
C PHE A 59 5.93 -9.65 1.63
N ALA A 60 5.39 -9.25 0.49
CA ALA A 60 4.44 -10.07 -0.26
C ALA A 60 5.04 -11.41 -0.72
N ASN A 61 6.33 -11.43 -1.07
CA ASN A 61 7.06 -12.65 -1.39
C ASN A 61 7.27 -13.52 -0.14
N LYS A 62 7.72 -12.91 0.97
CA LYS A 62 7.96 -13.61 2.24
C LYS A 62 6.69 -14.20 2.84
N THR A 63 5.55 -13.57 2.64
CA THR A 63 4.26 -14.10 3.11
C THR A 63 3.71 -15.22 2.22
N ASN A 64 4.33 -15.54 1.09
CA ASN A 64 4.05 -16.71 0.25
C ASN A 64 2.54 -16.97 0.00
N ALA A 65 1.78 -15.90 -0.26
CA ALA A 65 0.33 -15.93 -0.48
C ALA A 65 -0.55 -16.32 0.73
N VAL A 66 -0.02 -16.46 1.94
CA VAL A 66 -0.80 -16.61 3.19
C VAL A 66 -1.90 -15.55 3.26
N LEU A 67 -1.55 -14.30 2.93
CA LEU A 67 -2.48 -13.16 2.97
C LEU A 67 -3.62 -13.24 1.95
N LEU A 68 -3.46 -14.04 0.90
CA LEU A 68 -4.48 -14.20 -0.15
C LEU A 68 -5.35 -15.43 0.03
N LYS A 69 -4.83 -16.42 0.76
CA LYS A 69 -5.59 -17.61 1.15
C LYS A 69 -6.42 -17.35 2.40
N SER A 70 -6.15 -16.28 3.15
CA SER A 70 -6.95 -15.91 4.30
C SER A 70 -8.38 -15.55 3.87
N PRO A 71 -9.42 -16.22 4.39
CA PRO A 71 -10.81 -15.92 4.05
C PRO A 71 -11.23 -14.53 4.54
N THR A 72 -10.57 -14.04 5.60
CA THR A 72 -10.72 -12.67 6.08
C THR A 72 -9.35 -12.02 6.13
N PRO A 73 -9.10 -11.02 5.29
CA PRO A 73 -7.82 -10.35 5.32
C PRO A 73 -7.66 -9.48 6.58
N PRO A 74 -6.43 -9.34 7.11
CA PRO A 74 -6.17 -8.77 8.42
C PRO A 74 -6.54 -7.28 8.48
N LYS A 75 -7.26 -6.86 9.52
CA LYS A 75 -7.82 -5.50 9.64
C LYS A 75 -6.89 -4.50 10.31
N ASP A 76 -5.83 -4.98 10.94
CA ASP A 76 -4.87 -4.19 11.69
C ASP A 76 -3.55 -4.96 11.82
N ARG A 77 -2.55 -4.32 12.46
CA ARG A 77 -1.24 -4.90 12.69
C ARG A 77 -1.29 -6.17 13.54
N GLU A 78 -2.17 -6.22 14.54
CA GLU A 78 -2.25 -7.35 15.45
C GLU A 78 -2.80 -8.59 14.74
N SER A 79 -3.91 -8.45 14.03
CA SER A 79 -4.50 -9.52 13.21
C SER A 79 -3.57 -9.97 12.08
N LEU A 80 -2.75 -9.08 11.51
CA LEU A 80 -1.69 -9.47 10.58
C LEU A 80 -0.64 -10.34 11.27
N ILE A 81 -0.14 -9.93 12.44
CA ILE A 81 0.84 -10.70 13.21
C ILE A 81 0.28 -12.07 13.60
N GLN A 82 -0.96 -12.14 14.10
CA GLN A 82 -1.62 -13.40 14.47
C GLN A 82 -1.74 -14.33 13.25
N LEU A 83 -2.11 -13.79 12.08
CA LEU A 83 -2.17 -14.57 10.85
C LEU A 83 -0.79 -15.13 10.45
N LEU A 84 0.28 -14.35 10.62
CA LEU A 84 1.64 -14.80 10.38
C LEU A 84 2.10 -15.84 11.42
N GLU A 85 1.74 -15.67 12.69
CA GLU A 85 1.99 -16.64 13.77
C GLU A 85 1.38 -18.02 13.44
N GLN A 86 0.10 -18.03 13.05
CA GLN A 86 -0.62 -19.26 12.70
C GLN A 86 -0.09 -19.95 11.44
N ASN A 87 0.58 -19.20 10.56
CA ASN A 87 1.04 -19.69 9.26
C ASN A 87 2.56 -19.58 9.06
N LEU A 88 3.34 -19.44 10.13
CA LEU A 88 4.78 -19.16 10.04
C LEU A 88 5.50 -20.17 9.14
N GLY A 89 5.19 -21.46 9.26
CA GLY A 89 5.77 -22.54 8.45
C GLY A 89 5.42 -22.49 6.95
N GLN A 90 4.47 -21.66 6.54
CA GLN A 90 4.13 -21.41 5.13
C GLN A 90 4.78 -20.11 4.61
N THR A 91 5.36 -19.30 5.48
CA THR A 91 6.07 -18.07 5.12
C THR A 91 7.58 -18.33 4.93
N GLN A 92 8.29 -17.32 4.44
CA GLN A 92 9.77 -17.29 4.38
C GLN A 92 10.37 -16.47 5.53
N PHE A 93 9.59 -16.14 6.56
CA PHE A 93 10.12 -15.57 7.79
C PHE A 93 10.70 -16.68 8.66
N LYS A 94 11.88 -16.46 9.23
CA LYS A 94 12.55 -17.39 10.15
C LYS A 94 11.86 -17.41 11.52
N SER A 95 11.25 -16.30 11.89
CA SER A 95 10.54 -16.13 13.14
C SER A 95 9.51 -15.01 13.03
N ILE A 96 8.61 -14.97 14.01
CA ILE A 96 7.66 -13.87 14.14
C ILE A 96 8.33 -12.57 14.56
N SER A 97 9.46 -12.63 15.27
CA SER A 97 10.26 -11.44 15.52
C SER A 97 10.75 -10.81 14.21
N GLU A 98 11.28 -11.62 13.28
CA GLU A 98 11.69 -11.13 11.96
C GLU A 98 10.52 -10.48 11.22
N ALA A 99 9.34 -11.10 11.27
CA ALA A 99 8.14 -10.55 10.64
C ALA A 99 7.72 -9.20 11.26
N LYS A 100 7.74 -9.09 12.59
CA LYS A 100 7.42 -7.85 13.34
C LYS A 100 8.41 -6.72 12.99
N ASP A 101 9.70 -7.02 12.93
CA ASP A 101 10.75 -6.08 12.54
C ASP A 101 10.58 -5.62 11.08
N TYR A 102 10.17 -6.54 10.20
CA TYR A 102 9.93 -6.22 8.79
C TYR A 102 8.71 -5.30 8.61
N ILE A 103 7.62 -5.56 9.34
CA ILE A 103 6.43 -4.69 9.36
C ILE A 103 6.79 -3.31 9.88
N ALA A 104 7.56 -3.20 10.97
CA ALA A 104 8.00 -1.91 11.50
C ALA A 104 8.81 -1.10 10.47
N LYS A 105 9.73 -1.73 9.73
CA LYS A 105 10.47 -1.07 8.64
C LYS A 105 9.57 -0.56 7.51
N MET A 106 8.51 -1.31 7.19
CA MET A 106 7.51 -0.86 6.23
C MET A 106 6.74 0.36 6.75
N ASP A 107 6.28 0.32 8.01
CA ASP A 107 5.55 1.41 8.65
C ASP A 107 6.41 2.71 8.66
N GLU A 108 7.69 2.59 9.03
CA GLU A 108 8.64 3.71 9.01
C GLU A 108 8.83 4.29 7.60
N SER A 109 9.00 3.42 6.60
CA SER A 109 9.17 3.85 5.21
C SER A 109 7.90 4.52 4.66
N GLU A 110 6.73 4.02 5.01
CA GLU A 110 5.45 4.61 4.62
C GLU A 110 5.22 5.96 5.31
N ALA A 111 5.52 6.07 6.60
CA ALA A 111 5.42 7.32 7.35
C ALA A 111 6.34 8.39 6.75
N LYS A 112 7.57 8.04 6.39
CA LYS A 112 8.50 8.93 5.71
C LYS A 112 7.96 9.38 4.34
N MET A 113 7.46 8.44 3.53
CA MET A 113 6.86 8.75 2.22
C MET A 113 5.67 9.71 2.36
N LYS A 114 4.81 9.51 3.36
CA LYS A 114 3.68 10.41 3.65
C LYS A 114 4.14 11.79 4.11
N ALA A 115 5.15 11.85 4.96
CA ALA A 115 5.69 13.11 5.48
C ALA A 115 6.36 13.97 4.39
N GLU A 116 7.00 13.34 3.40
CA GLU A 116 7.63 14.01 2.25
C GLU A 116 6.59 14.48 1.21
N ASN A 117 5.40 13.87 1.19
CA ASN A 117 4.37 14.11 0.17
C ASN A 117 3.01 14.48 0.79
N LYS A 118 3.01 15.25 1.90
CA LYS A 118 1.81 15.54 2.72
C LYS A 118 0.62 16.01 1.89
N GLU A 119 0.83 17.01 1.04
CA GLU A 119 -0.23 17.60 0.20
C GLU A 119 -0.88 16.55 -0.72
N LEU A 120 -0.09 15.66 -1.32
CA LEU A 120 -0.60 14.56 -2.11
C LEU A 120 -1.47 13.62 -1.27
N PHE A 121 -1.03 13.24 -0.07
CA PHE A 121 -1.79 12.34 0.79
C PHE A 121 -3.06 12.99 1.36
N GLU A 122 -3.04 14.30 1.62
CA GLU A 122 -4.22 15.09 1.96
C GLU A 122 -5.23 15.10 0.80
N MET A 123 -4.78 15.33 -0.44
CA MET A 123 -5.66 15.21 -1.62
C MET A 123 -6.20 13.79 -1.79
N MET A 124 -5.35 12.76 -1.67
CA MET A 124 -5.78 11.37 -1.76
C MET A 124 -6.82 11.02 -0.69
N SER A 125 -6.75 11.59 0.51
CA SER A 125 -7.74 11.35 1.58
C SER A 125 -9.14 11.81 1.19
N ARG A 126 -9.25 12.93 0.46
CA ARG A 126 -10.52 13.51 -0.01
C ARG A 126 -11.00 12.94 -1.35
N ALA A 127 -10.11 12.35 -2.13
CA ALA A 127 -10.40 11.81 -3.46
C ALA A 127 -11.41 10.64 -3.41
N THR A 128 -12.34 10.64 -4.37
CA THR A 128 -13.25 9.51 -4.58
C THR A 128 -12.48 8.26 -5.03
N GLN A 129 -13.11 7.08 -4.94
CA GLN A 129 -12.48 5.84 -5.40
C GLN A 129 -12.06 5.89 -6.88
N THR A 130 -12.86 6.53 -7.74
CA THR A 130 -12.52 6.73 -9.16
C THR A 130 -11.30 7.64 -9.32
N GLN A 131 -11.26 8.76 -8.60
CA GLN A 131 -10.10 9.67 -8.63
C GLN A 131 -8.83 9.01 -8.10
N ARG A 132 -8.91 8.22 -7.01
CA ARG A 132 -7.76 7.45 -6.50
C ARG A 132 -7.22 6.48 -7.54
N ARG A 133 -8.09 5.82 -8.32
CA ARG A 133 -7.68 4.94 -9.43
C ARG A 133 -6.96 5.72 -10.53
N GLU A 134 -7.43 6.92 -10.86
CA GLU A 134 -6.75 7.77 -11.84
C GLU A 134 -5.38 8.27 -11.36
N ILE A 135 -5.28 8.72 -10.11
CA ILE A 135 -4.03 9.16 -9.48
C ILE A 135 -3.02 8.01 -9.49
N ALA A 136 -3.45 6.80 -9.13
CA ALA A 136 -2.59 5.62 -9.07
C ALA A 136 -2.35 4.93 -10.43
N LYS A 137 -2.90 5.44 -11.55
CA LYS A 137 -2.73 4.86 -12.89
C LYS A 137 -1.26 4.59 -13.26
N PRO A 138 -0.30 5.51 -13.02
CA PRO A 138 1.11 5.29 -13.34
C PRO A 138 1.71 4.07 -12.61
N PHE A 139 1.25 3.77 -11.40
CA PHE A 139 1.68 2.59 -10.65
C PHE A 139 1.17 1.29 -11.28
N PHE A 140 -0.09 1.27 -11.75
CA PHE A 140 -0.63 0.11 -12.44
C PHE A 140 0.10 -0.15 -13.76
N GLU A 141 0.40 0.89 -14.52
CA GLU A 141 1.17 0.80 -15.78
C GLU A 141 2.59 0.27 -15.53
N LEU A 142 3.28 0.77 -14.49
CA LEU A 142 4.59 0.25 -14.08
C LEU A 142 4.50 -1.23 -13.70
N SER A 143 3.51 -1.61 -12.89
CA SER A 143 3.30 -2.99 -12.43
C SER A 143 3.00 -3.96 -13.58
N MET A 144 2.27 -3.52 -14.61
CA MET A 144 2.01 -4.28 -15.83
C MET A 144 3.29 -4.49 -16.62
N LYS A 145 4.07 -3.42 -16.82
CA LYS A 145 5.36 -3.45 -17.51
C LYS A 145 6.34 -4.41 -16.85
N GLU A 146 6.47 -4.38 -15.53
CA GLU A 146 7.33 -5.32 -14.77
C GLU A 146 6.94 -6.79 -14.96
N ARG A 147 5.68 -7.06 -15.31
CA ARG A 147 5.15 -8.41 -15.54
C ARG A 147 5.16 -8.82 -17.02
N GLY A 148 5.65 -7.96 -17.91
CA GLY A 148 5.60 -8.19 -19.35
C GLY A 148 4.18 -8.18 -19.92
N LEU A 149 3.22 -7.59 -19.21
CA LEU A 149 1.84 -7.45 -19.65
C LEU A 149 1.66 -6.07 -20.29
N ARG A 150 1.05 -6.02 -21.48
CA ARG A 150 0.69 -4.78 -22.19
C ARG A 150 -0.74 -4.41 -21.88
#